data_AF-A0A1E5Q5H0-F1
#
_entry.id   AF-A0A1E5Q5H0-F1
#
_cell.length_a   1.000
_cell.length_b   1.000
_cell.length_c   1.000
_cell.angle_alpha   90.00
_cell.angle_beta   90.00
_cell.angle_gamma   90.00
#
_symmetry.space_group_name_H-M   'P 1'
#
loop_
_entity.id
_entity.type
_entity.pdbx_description
1 polymer ?
#
loop_
_entity_poly.entity_id
_entity_poly.type
_entity_poly.pdbx_seq_one_letter_code
_entity_poly.pdbx_strand_id
1 'polypeptide(L)'
;MAMFIEPQWGWCDGDPHNPRTVVRGWDAQAEKITGIDYQTVLKNGIKPDVVVKKFMDTTRGAILFSDSPEFDQRWLQMIYDAADAGTAPELQDFEIIYAAVARQPEHPNMSEAIYLAHIECPPVHRAEADAKHLARIFELLNPLDS
;
A
#
# COMPACT_ATOMS: atom_id res chain seq x y z
N MET A 1 3.98 10.87 12.23
CA MET A 1 4.58 10.35 10.98
C MET A 1 3.48 9.62 10.23
N ALA A 2 3.16 10.05 9.01
CA ALA A 2 2.23 9.36 8.12
C ALA A 2 3.02 8.33 7.29
N MET A 3 2.45 7.14 7.10
CA MET A 3 3.04 6.12 6.23
C MET A 3 2.00 5.65 5.22
N PHE A 4 2.40 5.67 3.95
CA PHE A 4 1.56 5.29 2.82
C PHE A 4 1.87 3.86 2.45
N ILE A 5 0.82 3.07 2.25
CA ILE A 5 0.95 1.63 2.09
C ILE A 5 0.09 1.20 0.93
N GLU A 6 0.73 0.45 0.05
CA GLU A 6 0.12 -0.34 -0.99
C GLU A 6 0.72 -1.74 -0.81
N PRO A 7 -0.06 -2.82 -0.68
CA PRO A 7 0.49 -4.16 -0.61
C PRO A 7 0.73 -4.72 -2.03
N GLN A 8 1.99 -4.76 -2.50
CA GLN A 8 2.35 -5.44 -3.78
C GLN A 8 2.59 -6.95 -3.62
N TRP A 9 1.79 -7.61 -2.79
CA TRP A 9 2.02 -9.01 -2.45
C TRP A 9 0.98 -9.88 -3.13
N GLY A 10 1.38 -10.58 -4.19
CA GLY A 10 0.73 -11.83 -4.54
C GLY A 10 0.91 -12.78 -3.37
N TRP A 11 -0.16 -13.11 -2.65
CA TRP A 11 -0.11 -14.10 -1.58
C TRP A 11 -1.12 -15.21 -1.79
N CYS A 12 -0.64 -16.41 -1.50
CA CYS A 12 -1.32 -17.68 -1.70
C CYS A 12 -2.28 -17.91 -0.55
N ASP A 13 -3.59 -17.88 -0.81
CA ASP A 13 -4.54 -18.36 0.17
C ASP A 13 -4.33 -19.89 0.32
N GLY A 14 -4.31 -20.42 1.54
CA GLY A 14 -4.41 -21.86 1.84
C GLY A 14 -3.11 -22.67 1.93
N ASP A 15 -3.15 -23.64 2.86
CA ASP A 15 -2.34 -24.86 3.00
C ASP A 15 -1.21 -25.03 1.96
N PRO A 16 0.08 -25.12 2.37
CA PRO A 16 1.21 -25.34 1.46
C PRO A 16 1.11 -26.63 0.62
N HIS A 17 0.09 -27.46 0.84
CA HIS A 17 -0.21 -28.66 0.05
C HIS A 17 -1.37 -28.53 -0.96
N ASN A 18 -2.04 -27.36 -1.09
CA ASN A 18 -3.19 -27.20 -2.01
C ASN A 18 -3.03 -26.06 -3.04
N PRO A 19 -2.61 -26.36 -4.29
CA PRO A 19 -2.32 -25.35 -5.33
C PRO A 19 -3.54 -24.66 -5.95
N ARG A 20 -4.78 -24.90 -5.47
CA ARG A 20 -6.01 -24.36 -6.08
C ARG A 20 -6.45 -22.99 -5.56
N THR A 21 -5.95 -22.56 -4.41
CA THR A 21 -6.36 -21.32 -3.74
C THR A 21 -5.49 -20.11 -4.12
N VAL A 22 -4.32 -20.35 -4.70
CA VAL A 22 -3.46 -19.31 -5.27
C VAL A 22 -4.06 -18.61 -6.50
N VAL A 23 -5.02 -19.26 -7.16
CA VAL A 23 -5.41 -18.98 -8.56
C VAL A 23 -6.50 -17.90 -8.69
N ARG A 24 -7.20 -17.50 -7.63
CA ARG A 24 -8.40 -16.65 -7.80
C ARG A 24 -8.14 -15.15 -7.95
N GLY A 25 -6.96 -14.65 -7.57
CA GLY A 25 -6.66 -13.20 -7.60
C GLY A 25 -5.47 -12.78 -8.45
N TRP A 26 -4.62 -13.72 -8.86
CA TRP A 26 -3.43 -13.43 -9.69
C TRP A 26 -3.62 -14.01 -11.08
N ASP A 27 -3.86 -13.14 -12.05
CA ASP A 27 -4.04 -13.51 -13.45
C ASP A 27 -3.03 -12.79 -14.36
N ALA A 28 -3.06 -13.09 -15.66
CA ALA A 28 -2.17 -12.48 -16.64
C ALA A 28 -2.34 -10.94 -16.73
N GLN A 29 -3.49 -10.40 -16.31
CA GLN A 29 -3.71 -8.95 -16.27
C GLN A 29 -3.00 -8.33 -15.07
N ALA A 30 -3.04 -8.96 -13.89
CA ALA A 30 -2.27 -8.54 -12.72
C ALA A 30 -0.76 -8.55 -13.00
N GLU A 31 -0.25 -9.60 -13.67
CA GLU A 31 1.16 -9.66 -14.08
C GLU A 31 1.52 -8.53 -15.05
N LYS A 32 0.64 -8.23 -16.01
CA LYS A 32 0.86 -7.16 -16.98
C LYS A 32 0.87 -5.77 -16.34
N ILE A 33 -0.03 -5.54 -15.38
CA ILE A 33 -0.16 -4.24 -14.70
C ILE A 33 1.01 -4.01 -13.75
N THR A 34 1.37 -5.01 -12.95
CA THR A 34 2.40 -4.89 -11.90
C THR A 34 3.81 -5.20 -12.44
N GLY A 35 3.94 -5.89 -13.56
CA GLY A 35 5.22 -6.42 -14.05
C GLY A 35 5.85 -7.46 -13.13
N ILE A 36 5.08 -8.03 -12.18
CA ILE A 36 5.52 -9.13 -11.32
C ILE A 36 4.88 -10.41 -11.87
N ASP A 37 5.70 -11.33 -12.37
CA ASP A 37 5.18 -12.63 -12.80
C ASP A 37 4.94 -13.55 -11.59
N TYR A 38 4.00 -14.48 -11.75
CA TYR A 38 3.59 -15.41 -10.70
C TYR A 38 4.75 -16.31 -10.20
N GLN A 39 5.65 -16.73 -11.09
CA GLN A 39 6.79 -17.57 -10.70
C GLN A 39 7.77 -16.80 -9.82
N THR A 40 7.95 -15.50 -10.07
CA THR A 40 8.73 -14.59 -9.22
C THR A 40 8.13 -14.52 -7.82
N VAL A 41 6.80 -14.44 -7.68
CA VAL A 41 6.14 -14.47 -6.37
C VAL A 41 6.39 -15.79 -5.64
N LEU A 42 6.20 -16.93 -6.32
CA LEU A 42 6.42 -18.24 -5.70
C LEU A 42 7.87 -18.48 -5.28
N LYS A 43 8.83 -18.02 -6.09
CA LYS A 43 10.25 -18.26 -5.87
C LYS A 43 10.88 -17.29 -4.87
N ASN A 44 10.50 -16.01 -4.94
CA ASN A 44 11.14 -14.92 -4.21
C ASN A 44 10.23 -14.31 -3.13
N GLY A 45 9.03 -14.87 -2.93
CA GLY A 45 8.09 -14.43 -1.91
C GLY A 45 8.70 -14.49 -0.51
N ILE A 46 8.28 -13.54 0.33
CA ILE A 46 8.68 -13.48 1.73
C ILE A 46 7.61 -14.18 2.56
N LYS A 47 8.02 -14.92 3.60
CA LYS A 47 7.08 -15.55 4.53
C LYS A 47 6.26 -14.50 5.30
N PRO A 48 4.97 -14.75 5.59
CA PRO A 48 4.08 -13.79 6.23
C PRO A 48 4.58 -13.29 7.57
N ASP A 49 5.06 -14.20 8.43
CA ASP A 49 5.62 -13.87 9.73
C ASP A 49 6.78 -12.87 9.63
N VAL A 50 7.65 -13.04 8.63
CA VAL A 50 8.76 -12.12 8.35
C VAL A 50 8.24 -10.78 7.82
N VAL A 51 7.23 -10.79 6.94
CA VAL A 51 6.60 -9.56 6.41
C VAL A 51 5.94 -8.77 7.54
N VAL A 52 5.08 -9.41 8.33
CA VAL A 52 4.34 -8.79 9.43
C VAL A 52 5.30 -8.22 10.46
N LYS A 53 6.36 -8.96 10.83
CA LYS A 53 7.38 -8.44 11.75
C LYS A 53 8.04 -7.15 11.21
N LYS A 54 8.52 -7.19 9.96
CA LYS A 54 9.15 -6.01 9.32
C LYS A 54 8.18 -4.84 9.21
N PHE A 55 6.94 -5.13 8.86
CA PHE A 55 5.88 -4.15 8.75
C PHE A 55 5.64 -3.45 10.08
N MET A 56 5.36 -4.22 11.15
CA MET A 56 5.13 -3.68 12.49
C MET A 56 6.33 -2.89 13.03
N ASP A 57 7.56 -3.34 12.78
CA ASP A 57 8.77 -2.63 13.21
C ASP A 57 8.91 -1.28 12.49
N THR A 58 8.45 -1.19 11.23
CA THR A 58 8.55 0.02 10.40
C THR A 58 7.39 0.99 10.65
N THR A 59 6.19 0.48 10.93
CA THR A 59 4.95 1.27 11.05
C THR A 59 4.60 1.65 12.48
N ARG A 60 5.39 1.22 13.47
CA ARG A 60 5.05 1.41 14.88
C ARG A 60 4.81 2.89 15.22
N GLY A 61 3.59 3.19 15.68
CA GLY A 61 3.19 4.54 16.09
C GLY A 61 2.90 5.51 14.93
N ALA A 62 2.92 5.04 13.68
CA ALA A 62 2.49 5.80 12.52
C ALA A 62 0.96 5.68 12.32
N ILE A 63 0.39 6.71 11.69
CA ILE A 63 -0.95 6.60 11.09
C ILE A 63 -0.75 6.12 9.65
N LEU A 64 -1.50 5.09 9.27
CA LEU A 64 -1.36 4.43 7.98
C LEU A 64 -2.44 4.92 7.03
N PHE A 65 -2.04 5.26 5.79
CA PHE A 65 -2.96 5.72 4.75
C PHE A 65 -2.84 4.86 3.50
N SER A 66 -3.95 4.71 2.80
CA SER A 66 -4.09 4.05 1.49
C SER A 66 -5.10 4.85 0.65
N ASP A 67 -4.95 4.84 -0.67
CA ASP A 67 -5.95 5.41 -1.59
C ASP A 67 -7.15 4.47 -1.81
N SER A 68 -7.01 3.22 -1.38
CA SER A 68 -7.96 2.12 -1.57
C SER A 68 -8.08 1.27 -0.29
N PRO A 69 -8.36 1.88 0.89
CA PRO A 69 -8.21 1.23 2.19
C PRO A 69 -9.07 -0.04 2.33
N GLU A 70 -10.25 -0.10 1.72
CA GLU A 70 -11.11 -1.31 1.76
C GLU A 70 -10.42 -2.54 1.15
N PHE A 71 -9.68 -2.35 0.06
CA PHE A 71 -8.96 -3.44 -0.61
C PHE A 71 -7.67 -3.77 0.12
N ASP A 72 -6.90 -2.75 0.49
CA ASP A 72 -5.61 -2.93 1.15
C ASP A 72 -5.76 -3.51 2.56
N GLN A 73 -6.79 -3.10 3.31
CA GLN A 73 -7.09 -3.64 4.62
C GLN A 73 -7.37 -5.14 4.54
N ARG A 74 -8.10 -5.58 3.50
CA ARG A 74 -8.38 -7.00 3.28
C ARG A 74 -7.09 -7.78 3.03
N TRP A 75 -6.23 -7.28 2.14
CA TRP A 75 -4.95 -7.93 1.84
C TRP A 75 -4.02 -7.96 3.05
N LEU A 76 -3.94 -6.85 3.79
CA LEU A 76 -3.13 -6.76 4.99
C LEU A 76 -3.62 -7.73 6.07
N GLN A 77 -4.94 -7.84 6.26
CA GLN A 77 -5.51 -8.79 7.22
C GLN A 77 -5.19 -10.24 6.81
N MET A 78 -5.28 -10.59 5.52
CA MET A 78 -4.91 -11.93 5.05
C MET A 78 -3.45 -12.29 5.38
N ILE A 79 -2.53 -11.34 5.26
CA ILE A 79 -1.12 -11.54 5.62
C ILE A 79 -0.96 -11.74 7.13
N TYR A 80 -1.70 -10.97 7.94
CA TYR A 80 -1.70 -11.12 9.40
C TYR A 80 -2.29 -12.45 9.86
N ASP A 81 -3.38 -12.90 9.24
CA ASP A 81 -3.99 -14.21 9.49
C ASP A 81 -3.02 -15.35 9.15
N ALA A 82 -2.35 -15.26 7.98
CA ALA A 82 -1.35 -16.24 7.56
C ALA A 82 -0.10 -16.27 8.46
N ALA A 83 0.17 -15.19 9.18
CA ALA A 83 1.25 -15.07 10.15
C ALA A 83 0.84 -15.44 11.59
N ASP A 84 -0.43 -15.77 11.83
CA ASP A 84 -1.02 -15.91 13.17
C ASP A 84 -0.73 -14.68 14.07
N ALA A 85 -0.77 -13.49 13.47
CA ALA A 85 -0.37 -12.22 14.09
C ALA A 85 -1.55 -11.39 14.64
N GLY A 86 -2.78 -11.91 14.55
CA GLY A 86 -3.99 -11.24 15.01
C GLY A 86 -4.52 -10.20 14.02
N THR A 87 -5.06 -9.09 14.53
CA THR A 87 -5.68 -8.04 13.70
C THR A 87 -4.62 -7.13 13.08
N ALA A 88 -4.73 -6.92 11.76
CA ALA A 88 -3.93 -5.92 11.05
C ALA A 88 -4.24 -4.50 11.57
N PRO A 89 -3.27 -3.57 11.56
CA PRO A 89 -3.55 -2.18 11.86
C PRO A 89 -4.52 -1.59 10.84
N GLU A 90 -5.28 -0.61 11.30
CA GLU A 90 -6.29 0.08 10.50
C GLU A 90 -5.63 1.06 9.52
N LEU A 91 -6.06 1.00 8.25
CA LEU A 91 -5.70 1.95 7.21
C LEU A 91 -6.76 3.05 7.13
N GLN A 92 -6.32 4.30 7.06
CA GLN A 92 -7.19 5.44 6.80
C GLN A 92 -7.23 5.76 5.30
N ASP A 93 -8.37 6.27 4.86
CA ASP A 93 -8.53 6.78 3.50
C ASP A 93 -7.69 8.05 3.30
N PHE A 94 -6.85 8.04 2.26
CA PHE A 94 -6.05 9.20 1.88
C PHE A 94 -6.91 10.43 1.53
N GLU A 95 -8.15 10.25 1.07
CA GLU A 95 -9.11 11.34 0.80
C GLU A 95 -9.38 12.22 2.04
N ILE A 96 -9.15 11.70 3.26
CA ILE A 96 -9.24 12.48 4.50
C ILE A 96 -8.23 13.64 4.48
N ILE A 97 -7.04 13.44 3.89
CA ILE A 97 -6.03 14.49 3.72
C ILE A 97 -6.57 15.58 2.80
N TYR A 98 -7.23 15.22 1.69
CA TYR A 98 -7.81 16.19 0.78
C TYR A 98 -8.88 17.04 1.45
N ALA A 99 -9.77 16.39 2.22
CA ALA A 99 -10.80 17.08 2.99
C ALA A 99 -10.19 18.00 4.06
N ALA A 100 -9.09 17.61 4.69
CA ALA A 100 -8.38 18.43 5.67
C ALA A 100 -7.73 19.66 5.02
N VAL A 101 -7.06 19.47 3.88
CA VAL A 101 -6.42 20.55 3.12
C VAL A 101 -7.45 21.55 2.61
N ALA A 102 -8.56 21.09 2.03
CA ALA A 102 -9.61 21.97 1.50
C ALA A 102 -10.26 22.89 2.55
N ARG A 103 -10.13 22.56 3.84
CA ARG A 103 -10.64 23.39 4.96
C ARG A 103 -9.66 24.48 5.39
N GLN A 104 -8.43 24.50 4.86
CA GLN A 104 -7.44 25.51 5.20
C GLN A 104 -7.71 26.83 4.44
N PRO A 105 -7.59 28.00 5.09
CA PRO A 105 -7.85 29.30 4.44
C PRO A 105 -6.93 29.56 3.24
N GLU A 106 -5.67 29.13 3.32
CA GLU A 106 -4.66 29.21 2.27
C GLU A 106 -4.29 27.80 1.79
N HIS A 107 -5.30 27.03 1.39
CA HIS A 107 -5.08 25.64 0.99
C HIS A 107 -4.14 25.56 -0.22
N PRO A 108 -3.11 24.70 -0.19
CA PRO A 108 -2.28 24.44 -1.35
C PRO A 108 -3.09 23.91 -2.52
N ASN A 109 -2.62 24.20 -3.74
CA ASN A 109 -3.27 23.79 -4.96
C ASN A 109 -3.14 22.27 -5.15
N MET A 110 -4.24 21.55 -4.90
CA MET A 110 -4.32 20.10 -5.01
C MET A 110 -3.90 19.58 -6.40
N SER A 111 -4.38 20.21 -7.45
CA SER A 111 -4.09 19.78 -8.82
C SER A 111 -2.61 19.93 -9.16
N GLU A 112 -1.99 20.98 -8.63
CA GLU A 112 -0.55 21.20 -8.78
C GLU A 112 0.27 20.19 -7.98
N ALA A 113 -0.13 19.88 -6.73
CA ALA A 113 0.53 18.86 -5.91
C ALA A 113 0.48 17.47 -6.57
N ILE A 114 -0.68 17.06 -7.08
CA ILE A 114 -0.85 15.78 -7.81
C ILE A 114 0.01 15.78 -9.07
N TYR A 115 -0.01 16.88 -9.84
CA TYR A 115 0.79 17.00 -11.06
C TYR A 115 2.29 16.87 -10.78
N LEU A 116 2.81 17.61 -9.79
CA LEU A 116 4.22 17.56 -9.41
C LEU A 116 4.61 16.16 -8.90
N ALA A 117 3.79 15.57 -8.02
CA ALA A 117 4.01 14.21 -7.55
C ALA A 117 4.02 13.18 -8.68
N HIS A 118 3.20 13.36 -9.72
CA HIS A 118 3.18 12.48 -10.89
C HIS A 118 4.48 12.57 -11.72
N ILE A 119 5.07 13.77 -11.81
CA ILE A 119 6.35 13.97 -12.50
C ILE A 119 7.52 13.40 -11.69
N GLU A 120 7.53 13.63 -10.37
CA GLU A 120 8.64 13.28 -9.49
C GLU A 120 8.61 11.82 -9.02
N CYS A 121 7.42 11.29 -8.78
CA CYS A 121 7.15 9.94 -8.27
C CYS A 121 5.98 9.34 -9.07
N PRO A 122 6.18 8.98 -10.35
CA PRO A 122 5.11 8.46 -11.18
C PRO A 122 4.55 7.14 -10.61
N PRO A 123 3.23 7.01 -10.46
CA PRO A 123 2.61 5.73 -10.09
C PRO A 123 2.82 4.75 -11.25
N VAL A 124 3.23 3.53 -10.92
CA VAL A 124 3.48 2.48 -11.92
C VAL A 124 2.81 1.16 -11.54
N HIS A 125 1.75 1.24 -10.73
CA HIS A 125 1.00 0.09 -10.23
C HIS A 125 1.92 -0.89 -9.49
N ARG A 126 2.78 -0.29 -8.67
CA ARG A 126 3.72 -0.97 -7.80
C ARG A 126 3.69 -0.27 -6.47
N ALA A 127 3.48 -1.07 -5.42
CA ALA A 127 3.26 -0.53 -4.10
C ALA A 127 4.29 0.48 -3.63
N GLU A 128 5.57 0.22 -3.86
CA GLU A 128 6.61 1.17 -3.45
C GLU A 128 6.48 2.50 -4.20
N ALA A 129 6.22 2.45 -5.50
CA ALA A 129 6.09 3.65 -6.32
C ALA A 129 4.80 4.40 -5.98
N ASP A 130 3.70 3.68 -5.81
CA ASP A 130 2.38 4.25 -5.51
C ASP A 130 2.36 4.85 -4.09
N ALA A 131 2.95 4.16 -3.09
CA ALA A 131 3.15 4.73 -1.76
C ALA A 131 4.05 5.98 -1.76
N LYS A 132 5.12 6.01 -2.58
CA LYS A 132 5.95 7.21 -2.74
C LYS A 132 5.18 8.35 -3.41
N HIS A 133 4.32 8.04 -4.37
CA HIS A 133 3.45 9.02 -5.01
C HIS A 133 2.52 9.68 -4.00
N LEU A 134 1.82 8.89 -3.17
CA LEU A 134 0.95 9.39 -2.11
C LEU A 134 1.72 10.19 -1.04
N ALA A 135 2.91 9.71 -0.64
CA ALA A 135 3.79 10.44 0.26
C ALA A 135 4.17 11.81 -0.30
N ARG A 136 4.48 11.87 -1.59
CA ARG A 136 4.86 13.11 -2.23
C ARG A 136 3.71 14.10 -2.34
N ILE A 137 2.50 13.62 -2.64
CA ILE A 137 1.29 14.44 -2.58
C ILE A 137 1.13 15.01 -1.18
N PHE A 138 1.23 14.18 -0.14
CA PHE A 138 1.09 14.63 1.24
C PHE A 138 2.11 15.72 1.61
N GLU A 139 3.38 15.56 1.25
CA GLU A 139 4.42 16.58 1.49
C GLU A 139 4.11 17.92 0.81
N LEU A 140 3.67 17.88 -0.45
CA LEU A 140 3.34 19.08 -1.23
C LEU A 140 2.10 19.80 -0.69
N LEU A 141 1.18 19.07 -0.06
CA LEU A 141 -0.04 19.60 0.55
C LEU A 141 0.13 20.01 2.01
N ASN A 142 1.16 19.51 2.67
CA ASN A 142 1.44 19.77 4.07
C ASN A 142 2.93 20.15 4.21
N PRO A 143 3.30 21.39 3.87
CA PRO A 143 4.68 21.88 3.95
C PRO A 143 5.14 22.10 5.40
N LEU A 144 4.71 21.25 6.33
CA LEU A 144 5.22 21.21 7.69
C LEU A 144 6.57 20.48 7.64
N ASP A 145 7.63 21.29 7.53
CA ASP A 145 9.08 21.03 7.69
C ASP A 145 9.94 21.35 6.44
N SER A 146 9.89 22.61 5.96
CA SER A 146 11.03 23.25 5.26
C SER A 146 11.57 24.43 6.06
#